data_AF-A0A950PTB6-F1
#
_entry.id   AF-A0A950PTB6-F1
#
_cell.length_a   1.000
_cell.length_b   1.000
_cell.length_c   1.000
_cell.angle_alpha   90.00
_cell.angle_beta   90.00
_cell.angle_gamma   90.00
#
_symmetry.space_group_name_H-M   'P 1'
#
loop_
_entity.id
_entity.type
_entity.pdbx_description
1 polymer ?
#
loop_
_entity_poly.entity_id
_entity_poly.type
_entity_poly.pdbx_seq_one_letter_code
_entity_poly.pdbx_strand_id
1 'polypeptide(L)' 'MAARVPARATAEGIPRKLLQPLGVPVIVIVGGGFAGVAVARRLERLLGPGEAQIVLVSRNNYTLFTPMLPEVTSGELEVR' A
#
# COMPACT_ATOMS: atom_id res chain seq x y z
N MET A 1 -1.58 1.33 -20.11
CA MET A 1 -2.95 1.84 -19.89
C MET A 1 -3.26 1.68 -18.41
N ALA A 2 -3.48 2.79 -17.71
CA ALA A 2 -3.26 2.92 -16.27
C ALA A 2 -4.27 2.16 -15.41
N ALA A 3 -3.79 1.20 -14.60
CA ALA A 3 -4.52 0.74 -13.43
C ALA A 3 -4.77 1.97 -12.56
N ARG A 4 -6.03 2.37 -12.44
CA ARG A 4 -6.44 3.51 -11.61
C ARG A 4 -6.33 3.06 -10.16
N VAL A 5 -5.11 3.10 -9.60
CA VAL A 5 -4.88 3.00 -8.16
C VAL A 5 -5.62 4.17 -7.54
N PRO A 6 -6.77 3.94 -6.85
CA PRO A 6 -7.53 5.04 -6.30
C PRO A 6 -6.69 5.75 -5.25
N ALA A 7 -6.85 7.07 -5.22
CA ALA A 7 -6.14 8.02 -4.41
C ALA A 7 -5.76 7.52 -3.00
N ARG A 8 -4.48 7.73 -2.68
CA ARG A 8 -3.87 7.83 -1.35
C ARG A 8 -4.91 7.87 -0.22
N ALA A 9 -5.06 6.75 0.51
CA ALA A 9 -5.74 6.74 1.79
C ALA A 9 -4.80 7.32 2.85
N THR A 10 -4.84 8.64 3.02
CA THR A 10 -4.22 9.36 4.15
C THR A 10 -4.96 9.04 5.46
N ALA A 11 -4.28 9.22 6.59
CA ALA A 11 -4.64 8.72 7.93
C ALA A 11 -6.03 9.07 8.52
N GLU A 12 -6.91 9.76 7.81
CA GLU A 12 -8.35 9.77 8.10
C GLU A 12 -8.92 8.41 7.71
N GLY A 13 -9.68 7.77 8.61
CA GLY A 13 -10.13 6.38 8.47
C GLY A 13 -10.64 6.00 7.06
N ILE A 14 -10.47 4.72 6.69
CA ILE A 14 -10.78 4.17 5.36
C ILE A 14 -12.15 4.71 4.89
N PRO A 15 -12.23 5.56 3.85
CA PRO A 15 -13.49 6.13 3.44
C PRO A 15 -14.41 4.99 3.02
N ARG A 16 -15.58 4.88 3.65
CA ARG A 16 -16.55 3.79 3.44
C ARG A 16 -16.84 3.50 1.97
N LYS A 17 -16.74 4.52 1.12
CA LYS A 17 -16.89 4.45 -0.33
C LYS A 17 -15.88 3.54 -1.04
N LEU A 18 -14.68 3.33 -0.47
CA LEU A 18 -13.68 2.37 -0.96
C LEU A 18 -14.00 0.90 -0.60
N LEU A 19 -14.88 0.68 0.38
CA LEU A 19 -15.32 -0.66 0.80
C LEU A 19 -16.68 -1.04 0.23
N GLN A 20 -17.33 -0.14 -0.51
CA GLN A 20 -18.59 -0.42 -1.17
C GLN A 20 -18.32 -1.35 -2.36
N PRO A 21 -18.99 -2.51 -2.46
CA PRO A 21 -18.77 -3.43 -3.56
C PRO A 21 -19.22 -2.79 -4.88
N LEU A 22 -18.27 -2.42 -5.73
CA LEU A 22 -18.48 -1.86 -7.07
C LEU A 22 -18.86 -2.94 -8.10
N GLY A 23 -19.46 -4.05 -7.66
CA GLY A 23 -19.68 -5.24 -8.49
C GLY A 23 -18.43 -6.11 -8.68
N VAL A 24 -17.31 -5.77 -8.05
CA VAL A 24 -16.05 -6.52 -8.06
C VAL A 24 -15.54 -6.74 -6.63
N PRO A 25 -14.86 -7.86 -6.34
CA PRO A 25 -14.23 -8.10 -5.04
C PRO A 25 -13.29 -6.96 -4.61
N VAL A 26 -13.30 -6.61 -3.32
CA VAL A 26 -12.39 -5.64 -2.74
C VAL A 26 -11.37 -6.37 -1.86
N ILE A 27 -10.09 -6.22 -2.17
CA ILE A 27 -8.96 -6.80 -1.43
C ILE A 27 -8.31 -5.68 -0.63
N VAL A 28 -8.43 -5.75 0.70
CA VAL A 28 -7.83 -4.77 1.62
C VAL A 28 -6.55 -5.34 2.21
N ILE A 29 -5.43 -4.65 2.00
CA ILE A 29 -4.11 -4.98 2.54
C ILE A 29 -3.82 -3.99 3.66
N VAL A 30 -3.61 -4.50 4.88
CA VAL A 30 -3.31 -3.68 6.06
C VAL A 30 -1.82 -3.76 6.38
N GLY A 31 -1.13 -2.63 6.29
CA GLY A 31 0.30 -2.46 6.56
C GLY A 31 1.11 -2.16 5.29
N GLY A 32 1.71 -0.96 5.20
CA GLY A 32 2.57 -0.51 4.10
C GLY A 32 4.05 -0.92 4.23
N GLY A 33 4.33 -2.06 4.86
CA GLY A 33 5.68 -2.63 4.95
C GLY A 33 6.09 -3.35 3.65
N PHE A 34 7.26 -3.99 3.65
CA PHE A 34 7.75 -4.77 2.51
C PHE A 34 6.75 -5.81 2.00
N ALA A 35 6.16 -6.57 2.93
CA ALA A 35 5.18 -7.60 2.59
C ALA A 35 3.91 -7.00 1.96
N GLY A 36 3.35 -5.94 2.55
CA GLY A 36 2.11 -5.33 2.06
C GLY A 36 2.28 -4.73 0.66
N VAL A 37 3.40 -4.03 0.42
CA VAL A 37 3.73 -3.50 -0.91
C VAL A 37 4.01 -4.64 -1.90
N ALA A 38 4.74 -5.68 -1.51
CA ALA A 38 5.01 -6.83 -2.37
C ALA A 38 3.73 -7.57 -2.79
N VAL A 39 2.82 -7.78 -1.84
CA VAL A 39 1.50 -8.40 -2.10
C VAL A 39 0.67 -7.53 -3.04
N ALA A 40 0.58 -6.22 -2.78
CA ALA A 40 -0.15 -5.29 -3.66
C ALA A 40 0.37 -5.37 -5.10
N ARG A 41 1.69 -5.29 -5.30
CA ARG A 41 2.31 -5.40 -6.63
C ARG A 41 2.13 -6.78 -7.26
N ARG A 42 2.12 -7.85 -6.47
CA ARG A 42 1.89 -9.20 -7.00
C ARG A 42 0.46 -9.36 -7.48
N LEU A 43 -0.52 -8.84 -6.73
CA LEU A 43 -1.94 -8.86 -7.09
C LEU A 43 -2.21 -8.01 -8.34
N GLU A 44 -1.62 -6.82 -8.46
CA GLU A 44 -1.72 -5.98 -9.67
C GLU A 44 -1.24 -6.69 -10.95
N ARG A 45 -0.27 -7.61 -10.84
CA ARG A 45 0.23 -8.39 -11.98
C ARG A 45 -0.59 -9.65 -12.27
N LEU A 46 -1.30 -10.17 -11.27
CA LEU A 46 -2.11 -11.38 -11.40
C LEU A 46 -3.52 -11.06 -11.89
N LEU A 47 -4.06 -9.93 -11.47
CA LEU A 47 -5.44 -9.56 -11.70
C LEU A 47 -5.57 -8.74 -13.00
N GLY A 48 -6.51 -9.17 -13.83
CA GLY A 48 -6.96 -8.44 -15.01
C GLY A 48 -7.82 -7.21 -14.65
N PRO A 49 -8.07 -6.33 -15.63
CA PRO A 49 -8.95 -5.18 -15.43
C PRO A 49 -10.34 -5.62 -14.97
N GLY A 50 -10.80 -5.07 -13.83
CA GLY A 50 -12.14 -5.35 -13.30
C GLY A 50 -12.29 -6.65 -12.52
N GLU A 51 -11.20 -7.39 -12.27
CA GLU A 51 -11.29 -8.62 -11.46
C GLU A 51 -11.34 -8.36 -9.96
N ALA A 52 -10.63 -7.34 -9.47
CA ALA A 52 -10.75 -6.88 -8.10
C ALA A 52 -10.24 -5.44 -7.94
N GLN A 53 -10.68 -4.80 -6.86
CA GLN A 53 -10.14 -3.53 -6.38
C GLN A 53 -9.15 -3.80 -5.24
N ILE A 54 -7.92 -3.32 -5.37
CA ILE A 54 -6.88 -3.47 -4.35
C ILE A 54 -6.78 -2.17 -3.55
N VAL A 55 -6.85 -2.27 -2.22
CA VAL A 55 -6.74 -1.13 -1.30
C VAL A 55 -5.60 -1.40 -0.30
N LEU A 56 -4.53 -0.62 -0.35
CA LEU A 56 -3.43 -0.67 0.62
C LEU A 56 -3.62 0.40 1.69
N VAL A 57 -3.73 -0.01 2.94
CA VAL A 57 -3.90 0.87 4.10
C VAL A 57 -2.62 0.84 4.92
N SER A 58 -2.02 2.01 5.14
CA SER A 58 -0.82 2.16 5.97
C SER A 58 -0.93 3.42 6.81
N ARG A 59 -0.39 3.37 8.03
CA ARG A 59 -0.26 4.57 8.88
C ARG A 59 0.77 5.54 8.31
N ASN A 60 1.78 5.03 7.61
CA ASN A 60 2.91 5.78 7.10
C ASN A 60 2.96 5.62 5.57
N ASN A 61 3.39 6.67 4.85
CA ASN A 61 3.56 6.66 3.39
C ASN A 61 4.95 6.15 2.94
N TYR A 62 5.75 5.64 3.88
CA TYR A 62 7.07 5.07 3.65
C TYR A 62 7.17 3.67 4.25
N THR A 63 8.00 2.83 3.64
CA THR A 63 8.43 1.56 4.21
C THR A 63 9.78 1.76 4.90
N LEU A 64 9.87 1.49 6.20
CA LEU A 64 11.15 1.51 6.90
C LEU A 64 11.94 0.24 6.61
N PHE A 65 13.14 0.39 6.07
CA PHE A 65 14.11 -0.68 6.07
C PHE A 65 14.78 -0.74 7.44
N THR A 66 14.13 -1.48 8.35
CA THR A 66 14.58 -1.62 9.74
C THR A 66 16.04 -2.09 9.89
N PRO A 67 16.63 -2.89 8.98
CA PRO A 67 18.04 -3.26 9.08
C PRO A 67 19.02 -2.08 9.00
N MET A 68 18.66 -0.96 8.36
CA MET A 68 19.53 0.23 8.25
C MET A 68 19.30 1.26 9.35
N LEU A 69 18.40 1.01 10.30
CA LEU A 69 18.18 1.92 11.43
C LEU A 69 19.43 2.15 12.29
N PRO A 70 20.30 1.15 12.57
CA PRO A 70 21.53 1.40 13.30
C PRO A 70 22.45 2.42 12.61
N GLU A 71 22.58 2.35 11.28
CA GLU A 71 23.41 3.24 10.47
C GLU A 71 22.82 4.66 10.38
N VAL A 72 21.49 4.78 10.39
CA VAL A 72 20.80 6.06 10.53
C VAL A 72 21.03 6.67 11.91
N THR A 73 20.98 5.86 12.98
CA THR A 73 21.21 6.35 14.35
C THR A 73 22.66 6.75 14.61
N SER A 74 23.64 6.18 13.90
CA SER A 74 25.04 6.57 13.99
C SER A 74 25.38 7.82 13.16
N GLY A 75 24.44 8.33 12.35
CA GLY A 75 24.63 9.53 11.53
C GLY A 75 25.36 9.28 10.20
N GLU A 76 25.65 8.03 9.87
CA GLU A 76 26.35 7.65 8.62
C GLU A 76 25.39 7.66 7.40
N LEU A 77 24.07 7.68 7.64
CA LEU A 77 23.04 7.75 6.60
C LEU A 77 22.06 8.91 6.86
N GLU A 78 21.89 9.76 5.86
CA GLU A 78 20.89 10.84 5.86
C GLU A 78 19.53 10.31 5.37
N VAL A 79 18.49 10.44 6.19
CA VAL A 79 17.11 10.09 5.81
C VAL A 79 16.44 11.34 5.22
N ARG A 80 16.20 11.35 3.91
CA ARG A 80 15.51 12.44 3.19
C ARG A 80 14.09 12.05 2.78
#